data_AF-A0A0A9HFJ4-F1
#
_entry.id   AF-A0A0A9HFJ4-F1
#
_cell.length_a   1.000
_cell.length_b   1.000
_cell.length_c   1.000
_cell.angle_alpha   90.00
_cell.angle_beta   90.00
_cell.angle_gamma   90.00
#
_symmetry.space_group_name_H-M   'P 1'
#
loop_
_entity.id
_entity.type
_entity.pdbx_description
1 polymer ?
#
loop_
_entity_poly.entity_id
_entity_poly.type
_entity_poly.pdbx_seq_one_letter_code
_entity_poly.pdbx_strand_id
1 'polypeptide(L)'
;MTLEESDKRLAGYRKLCMFGIGSMFWGAVTGVLDHLQKKKPEWVHHCTIYFAISLVIILNGLSAAYFPKSAPLALFTSGLGAWTAFIFVLATFHIASLQFHAQLNEWLQSMAICATIVTYYWGWTAQDPLIIHVLSKLVTWLIGLAVCGVGLILYAVIYIMLWLIRCFWRLCTLCCSSLQDCLVSHNARVRPPPLGFRV
;
A
#
# COMPACT_ATOMS: atom_id res chain seq x y z
N MET A 1 -19.57 8.75 -22.56
CA MET A 1 -19.52 9.92 -21.66
C MET A 1 -20.39 11.00 -22.25
N THR A 2 -21.42 11.45 -21.54
CA THR A 2 -22.26 12.56 -21.98
C THR A 2 -21.53 13.89 -21.75
N LEU A 3 -21.88 14.94 -22.48
CA LEU A 3 -21.27 16.27 -22.30
C LEU A 3 -21.47 16.79 -20.87
N GLU A 4 -22.65 16.60 -20.30
CA GLU A 4 -22.99 17.00 -18.94
C GLU A 4 -22.11 16.32 -17.87
N GLU A 5 -21.80 15.04 -18.08
CA GLU A 5 -20.93 14.28 -17.19
C GLU A 5 -19.49 14.79 -17.22
N SER A 6 -18.97 15.09 -18.42
CA SER A 6 -17.65 15.69 -18.60
C SER A 6 -17.54 17.03 -17.87
N ASP A 7 -18.53 17.90 -18.01
CA ASP A 7 -18.52 19.23 -17.40
C ASP A 7 -18.54 19.18 -15.86
N LYS A 8 -19.33 18.26 -15.27
CA LYS A 8 -19.35 18.03 -13.81
C LYS A 8 -17.97 17.60 -13.30
N ARG A 9 -17.28 16.73 -14.03
CA ARG A 9 -15.95 16.23 -13.67
C ARG A 9 -14.88 17.31 -13.76
N LEU A 10 -14.86 18.06 -14.87
CA LEU A 10 -13.96 19.20 -15.04
C LEU A 10 -14.15 20.25 -13.93
N ALA A 11 -15.38 20.50 -13.49
CA ALA A 11 -15.65 21.38 -12.35
C ALA A 11 -15.06 20.83 -11.04
N GLY A 12 -15.11 19.52 -10.82
CA GLY A 12 -14.46 18.85 -9.69
C GLY A 12 -12.93 19.01 -9.72
N TYR A 13 -12.31 18.71 -10.86
CA TYR A 13 -10.85 18.87 -11.03
C TYR A 13 -10.40 20.32 -10.85
N ARG A 14 -11.17 21.29 -11.36
CA ARG A 14 -10.91 22.72 -11.14
C ARG A 14 -10.84 23.07 -9.65
N LYS A 15 -11.80 22.60 -8.84
CA LYS A 15 -11.82 22.85 -7.39
C LYS A 15 -10.58 22.27 -6.71
N LEU A 16 -10.18 21.06 -7.09
CA LEU A 16 -8.99 20.41 -6.54
C LEU A 16 -7.69 21.12 -6.95
N CYS A 17 -7.56 21.53 -8.21
CA CYS A 17 -6.43 22.33 -8.65
C CYS A 17 -6.34 23.67 -7.89
N MET A 18 -7.46 24.38 -7.74
CA MET A 18 -7.51 25.63 -6.97
C MET A 18 -7.15 25.41 -5.50
N PHE A 19 -7.62 24.31 -4.90
CA PHE A 19 -7.24 23.93 -3.55
C PHE A 19 -5.73 23.65 -3.44
N GLY A 20 -5.14 22.94 -4.39
CA GLY A 20 -3.69 22.70 -4.47
C GLY A 20 -2.89 24.00 -4.54
N ILE A 21 -3.27 24.92 -5.43
CA ILE A 21 -2.64 26.24 -5.54
C ILE A 21 -2.79 27.01 -4.21
N GLY A 22 -3.98 27.03 -3.62
CA GLY A 22 -4.20 27.66 -2.32
C GLY A 22 -3.30 27.08 -1.23
N SER A 23 -3.11 25.76 -1.22
CA SER A 23 -2.20 25.10 -0.27
C SER A 23 -0.73 25.43 -0.49
N MET A 24 -0.30 25.69 -1.73
CA MET A 24 1.07 26.11 -2.07
C MET A 24 1.41 27.47 -1.49
N PHE A 25 0.44 28.39 -1.49
CA PHE A 25 0.59 29.75 -0.95
C PHE A 25 0.23 29.83 0.53
N TRP A 26 -0.29 28.76 1.12
CA TRP A 26 -0.50 28.69 2.56
C TRP A 26 0.87 28.67 3.26
N GLY A 27 0.99 29.36 4.40
CA GLY A 27 2.24 29.48 5.17
C GLY A 27 2.85 28.15 5.65
N ALA A 28 2.17 27.02 5.42
CA ALA A 28 2.69 25.69 5.65
C ALA A 28 3.93 25.41 4.78
N VAL A 29 3.95 25.85 3.51
CA VAL A 29 5.10 25.60 2.61
C VAL A 29 6.33 26.40 3.02
N THR A 30 6.16 27.67 3.37
CA THR A 30 7.26 28.53 3.82
C THR A 30 7.81 28.09 5.18
N GLY A 31 6.93 27.69 6.12
CA GLY A 31 7.34 27.11 7.39
C GLY A 31 8.07 25.77 7.23
N VAL A 32 7.63 24.94 6.28
CA VAL A 32 8.30 23.69 5.91
C VAL A 32 9.69 23.93 5.33
N LEU A 33 9.84 24.90 4.42
CA LEU A 33 11.16 25.24 3.85
C LEU A 33 12.12 25.75 4.91
N ASP A 34 11.68 26.65 5.81
CA ASP A 34 12.54 27.19 6.87
C ASP A 34 13.01 26.06 7.82
N HIS A 35 12.12 25.11 8.14
CA HIS A 35 12.47 23.96 8.95
C HIS A 35 13.47 23.02 8.25
N LEU A 36 13.22 22.74 6.96
CA LEU A 36 14.10 21.92 6.14
C LEU A 36 15.47 22.57 5.96
N GLN A 37 15.53 23.88 5.75
CA GLN A 37 16.77 24.63 5.64
C GLN A 37 17.64 24.50 6.89
N LYS A 38 17.03 24.46 8.08
CA LYS A 38 17.74 24.30 9.35
C LYS A 38 18.22 22.87 9.62
N LYS A 39 17.44 21.84 9.26
CA LYS A 39 17.76 20.43 9.56
C LYS A 39 18.49 19.69 8.43
N LYS A 40 18.14 19.98 7.18
CA LYS A 40 18.50 19.24 5.96
C LYS A 40 18.55 20.17 4.74
N PRO A 41 19.50 21.13 4.71
CA PRO A 41 19.58 22.14 3.66
C PRO A 41 19.72 21.54 2.25
N GLU A 42 20.31 20.35 2.12
CA GLU A 42 20.47 19.64 0.87
C GLU A 42 19.13 19.21 0.24
N TRP A 43 18.07 19.06 1.03
CA TRP A 43 16.73 18.68 0.55
C TRP A 43 15.92 19.86 0.02
N VAL A 44 16.26 21.09 0.45
CA VAL A 44 15.52 22.30 0.08
C VAL A 44 15.48 22.46 -1.44
N HIS A 45 16.61 22.25 -2.12
CA HIS A 45 16.70 22.33 -3.58
C HIS A 45 15.74 21.34 -4.27
N HIS A 46 15.71 20.09 -3.81
CA HIS A 46 14.82 19.07 -4.35
C HIS A 46 13.34 19.39 -4.10
N CYS A 47 13.00 19.87 -2.90
CA CYS A 47 11.64 20.31 -2.59
C CYS A 47 11.21 21.50 -3.46
N THR A 48 12.08 22.49 -3.68
CA THR A 48 11.79 23.64 -4.55
C THR A 48 11.54 23.21 -5.99
N ILE A 49 12.35 22.30 -6.54
CA ILE A 49 12.13 21.75 -7.88
C ILE A 49 10.78 21.02 -7.96
N TYR A 50 10.50 20.15 -6.97
CA TYR A 50 9.22 19.43 -6.92
C TYR A 50 8.03 20.39 -6.85
N PHE A 51 8.13 21.47 -6.08
CA PHE A 51 7.10 22.51 -5.98
C PHE A 51 6.89 23.25 -7.30
N ALA A 52 7.96 23.64 -8.00
CA ALA A 52 7.86 24.29 -9.30
C ALA A 52 7.19 23.37 -10.33
N ILE A 53 7.62 22.11 -10.42
CA ILE A 53 7.03 21.12 -11.33
C ILE A 53 5.56 20.88 -11.00
N SER A 54 5.23 20.70 -9.71
CA SER A 54 3.85 20.50 -9.27
C SER A 54 2.96 21.68 -9.64
N LEU A 55 3.44 22.92 -9.44
CA LEU A 55 2.70 24.13 -9.77
C LEU A 55 2.40 24.20 -11.28
N VAL A 56 3.39 23.92 -12.13
CA VAL A 56 3.20 23.90 -13.60
C VAL A 56 2.15 22.86 -14.00
N ILE A 57 2.21 21.65 -13.44
CA ILE A 57 1.24 20.59 -13.74
C ILE A 57 -0.17 20.98 -13.27
N ILE A 58 -0.31 21.54 -12.07
CA ILE A 58 -1.60 21.98 -11.53
C ILE A 58 -2.18 23.13 -12.37
N LEU A 59 -1.37 24.11 -12.77
CA LEU A 59 -1.79 25.23 -13.63
C LEU A 59 -2.21 24.74 -15.02
N ASN A 60 -1.48 23.80 -15.61
CA ASN A 60 -1.86 23.18 -16.87
C ASN A 60 -3.20 22.44 -16.76
N GLY A 61 -3.39 21.66 -15.68
CA GLY A 61 -4.66 21.00 -15.42
C GLY A 61 -5.81 21.98 -15.18
N LEU A 62 -5.55 23.08 -14.48
CA LEU A 62 -6.53 24.15 -14.25
C LEU A 62 -6.94 24.82 -15.56
N SER A 63 -5.97 25.20 -16.40
CA SER A 63 -6.23 25.76 -17.74
C SER A 63 -7.03 24.80 -18.61
N ALA A 64 -6.67 23.51 -18.61
CA ALA A 64 -7.43 22.49 -19.32
C ALA A 64 -8.89 22.37 -18.82
N ALA A 65 -9.12 22.56 -17.52
CA ALA A 65 -10.45 22.56 -16.94
C ALA A 65 -11.27 23.81 -17.26
N TYR A 66 -10.64 24.97 -17.48
CA TYR A 66 -11.32 26.22 -17.90
C TYR A 66 -11.58 26.29 -19.40
N PHE A 67 -10.67 25.75 -20.21
CA PHE A 67 -10.72 25.81 -21.67
C PHE A 67 -10.72 24.41 -22.30
N PRO A 68 -11.72 23.56 -22.00
CA PRO A 68 -11.70 22.16 -22.43
C PRO A 68 -11.77 21.97 -23.94
N LYS A 69 -12.31 22.96 -24.68
CA LYS A 69 -12.36 22.95 -26.15
C LYS A 69 -11.00 23.21 -26.80
N SER A 70 -10.09 23.86 -26.08
CA SER A 70 -8.76 24.24 -26.58
C SER A 70 -7.66 23.27 -26.16
N ALA A 71 -7.94 22.39 -25.19
CA ALA A 71 -6.98 21.43 -24.66
C ALA A 71 -7.25 20.03 -25.23
N PRO A 72 -6.31 19.44 -25.99
CA PRO A 72 -6.41 18.03 -26.33
C PRO A 72 -6.40 17.21 -25.03
N LEU A 73 -7.33 16.26 -24.91
CA LEU A 73 -7.48 15.43 -23.70
C LEU A 73 -7.70 16.27 -22.42
N ALA A 74 -8.56 17.30 -22.49
CA ALA A 74 -8.85 18.20 -21.36
C ALA A 74 -9.17 17.48 -20.04
N LEU A 75 -9.99 16.43 -20.09
CA LEU A 75 -10.32 15.60 -18.92
C LEU A 75 -9.07 14.97 -18.30
N PHE A 76 -8.21 14.36 -19.11
CA PHE A 76 -6.97 13.77 -18.61
C PHE A 76 -6.03 14.83 -18.02
N THR A 77 -5.77 15.92 -18.74
CA THR A 77 -4.84 16.96 -18.31
C THR A 77 -5.33 17.62 -17.01
N SER A 78 -6.63 17.88 -16.90
CA SER A 78 -7.24 18.40 -15.67
C SER A 78 -7.23 17.39 -14.52
N GLY A 79 -7.50 16.11 -14.79
CA GLY A 79 -7.39 15.03 -13.82
C GLY A 79 -5.97 14.86 -13.29
N LEU A 80 -4.96 14.96 -14.15
CA LEU A 80 -3.54 14.91 -13.75
C LEU A 80 -3.17 16.09 -12.85
N GLY A 81 -3.57 17.31 -13.21
CA GLY A 81 -3.37 18.49 -12.37
C GLY A 81 -4.04 18.35 -11.00
N ALA A 82 -5.27 17.85 -10.96
CA ALA A 82 -6.00 17.64 -9.72
C ALA A 82 -5.37 16.55 -8.84
N TRP A 83 -4.87 15.46 -9.45
CA TRP A 83 -4.12 14.43 -8.74
C TRP A 83 -2.81 15.00 -8.15
N THR A 84 -2.04 15.74 -8.94
CA THR A 84 -0.79 16.38 -8.47
C THR A 84 -1.08 17.36 -7.33
N ALA A 85 -2.16 18.14 -7.40
CA ALA A 85 -2.60 19.00 -6.30
C ALA A 85 -2.86 18.22 -5.01
N PHE A 86 -3.53 17.07 -5.11
CA PHE A 86 -3.83 16.24 -3.95
C PHE A 86 -2.57 15.59 -3.34
N ILE A 87 -1.69 15.03 -4.17
CA ILE A 87 -0.41 14.47 -3.71
C ILE A 87 0.48 15.55 -3.10
N PHE A 88 0.47 16.76 -3.66
CA PHE A 88 1.17 17.90 -3.09
C PHE A 88 0.68 18.23 -1.68
N VAL A 89 -0.64 18.34 -1.47
CA VAL A 89 -1.23 18.60 -0.15
C VAL A 89 -0.88 17.50 0.84
N LEU A 90 -0.92 16.24 0.39
CA LEU A 90 -0.53 15.10 1.22
C LEU A 90 0.95 15.19 1.63
N ALA A 91 1.83 15.54 0.69
CA ALA A 91 3.26 15.73 0.95
C ALA A 91 3.49 16.86 1.95
N THR A 92 2.87 18.04 1.75
CA THR A 92 3.05 19.18 2.66
C THR A 92 2.48 18.90 4.05
N PHE A 93 1.35 18.21 4.16
CA PHE A 93 0.80 17.77 5.44
C PHE A 93 1.79 16.85 6.18
N HIS A 94 2.34 15.86 5.50
CA HIS A 94 3.34 14.97 6.08
C HIS A 94 4.60 15.76 6.47
N ILE A 95 5.14 16.64 5.62
CA ILE A 95 6.35 17.40 5.99
C ILE A 95 6.06 18.31 7.19
N ALA A 96 4.88 18.91 7.27
CA ALA A 96 4.45 19.69 8.43
C ALA A 96 4.31 18.86 9.71
N SER A 97 4.05 17.55 9.60
CA SER A 97 3.98 16.65 10.77
C SER A 97 5.36 16.20 11.28
N LEU A 98 6.45 16.43 10.54
CA LEU A 98 7.82 16.15 11.00
C LEU A 98 8.19 16.90 12.29
N GLN A 99 7.50 18.00 12.61
CA GLN A 99 7.70 18.68 13.88
C GLN A 99 7.26 17.84 15.09
N PHE A 100 6.38 16.85 14.89
CA PHE A 100 5.82 16.01 15.96
C PHE A 100 6.44 14.60 16.01
N HIS A 101 7.09 14.15 14.94
CA HIS A 101 7.67 12.80 14.85
C HIS A 101 9.20 12.86 14.72
N ALA A 102 9.91 12.12 15.58
CA ALA A 102 11.38 12.14 15.60
C ALA A 102 12.03 11.28 14.50
N GLN A 103 11.28 10.35 13.88
CA GLN A 103 11.85 9.36 12.96
C GLN A 103 11.46 9.63 11.50
N LEU A 104 12.46 9.98 10.68
CA LEU A 104 12.29 10.31 9.26
C LEU A 104 11.84 9.11 8.40
N ASN A 105 12.22 7.89 8.79
CA ASN A 105 11.88 6.68 8.07
C ASN A 105 10.39 6.35 8.16
N GLU A 106 9.80 6.47 9.35
CA GLU A 106 8.36 6.22 9.59
C GLU A 106 7.51 7.22 8.80
N TRP A 107 7.96 8.46 8.76
CA TRP A 107 7.34 9.52 7.98
C TRP A 107 7.34 9.23 6.47
N LEU A 108 8.49 8.86 5.91
CA LEU A 108 8.63 8.58 4.47
C LEU A 108 7.75 7.39 4.09
N GLN A 109 7.74 6.36 4.94
CA GLN A 109 6.91 5.18 4.74
C GLN A 109 5.41 5.52 4.80
N SER A 110 4.97 6.31 5.78
CA SER A 110 3.58 6.78 5.89
C SER A 110 3.16 7.58 4.65
N MET A 111 3.99 8.53 4.21
CA MET A 111 3.73 9.32 3.01
C MET A 111 3.62 8.42 1.77
N ALA A 112 4.54 7.47 1.60
CA ALA A 112 4.54 6.55 0.47
C ALA A 112 3.27 5.67 0.45
N ILE A 113 2.85 5.15 1.61
CA ILE A 113 1.63 4.34 1.74
C ILE A 113 0.40 5.19 1.41
N CYS A 114 0.26 6.36 2.01
CA CYS A 114 -0.88 7.25 1.76
C CYS A 114 -0.93 7.69 0.28
N ALA A 115 0.21 8.07 -0.31
CA ALA A 115 0.28 8.45 -1.72
C ALA A 115 -0.08 7.28 -2.64
N THR A 116 0.32 6.06 -2.30
CA THR A 116 -0.04 4.84 -3.06
C THR A 116 -1.55 4.58 -2.98
N ILE A 117 -2.15 4.62 -1.79
CA ILE A 117 -3.59 4.41 -1.59
C ILE A 117 -4.39 5.46 -2.36
N VAL A 118 -4.01 6.73 -2.25
CA VAL A 118 -4.66 7.83 -2.95
C VAL A 118 -4.53 7.68 -4.46
N THR A 119 -3.35 7.32 -4.96
CA THR A 119 -3.11 7.13 -6.39
C THR A 119 -3.91 5.94 -6.92
N TYR A 120 -3.99 4.87 -6.15
CA TYR A 120 -4.82 3.70 -6.48
C TYR A 120 -6.31 4.08 -6.53
N TYR A 121 -6.80 4.74 -5.49
CA TYR A 121 -8.19 5.21 -5.42
C TYR A 121 -8.51 6.18 -6.57
N TRP A 122 -7.58 7.09 -6.88
CA TRP A 122 -7.70 8.00 -8.01
C TRP A 122 -7.79 7.24 -9.33
N GLY A 123 -6.90 6.28 -9.56
CA GLY A 123 -6.93 5.44 -10.77
C GLY A 123 -8.19 4.58 -10.89
N TRP A 124 -8.77 4.15 -9.77
CA TRP A 124 -10.02 3.40 -9.75
C TRP A 124 -11.24 4.27 -10.05
N THR A 125 -11.28 5.49 -9.51
CA THR A 125 -12.45 6.39 -9.55
C THR A 125 -12.43 7.38 -10.71
N ALA A 126 -11.26 7.80 -11.19
CA ALA A 126 -11.13 8.70 -12.32
C ALA A 126 -11.41 7.93 -13.63
N GLN A 127 -12.61 8.09 -14.16
CA GLN A 127 -13.03 7.53 -15.45
C GLN A 127 -12.48 8.32 -16.66
N ASP A 128 -11.23 8.77 -16.58
CA ASP A 128 -10.59 9.58 -17.63
C ASP A 128 -10.15 8.72 -18.84
N PRO A 129 -9.90 9.33 -20.02
CA PRO A 129 -9.81 8.59 -21.29
C PRO A 129 -8.82 7.41 -21.30
N LEU A 130 -9.20 6.41 -22.10
CA LEU A 130 -8.83 4.99 -22.09
C LEU A 130 -7.38 4.62 -21.72
N ILE A 131 -6.37 5.34 -22.19
CA ILE A 131 -4.98 4.84 -22.17
C ILE A 131 -4.39 4.81 -20.76
N ILE A 132 -4.62 5.85 -19.96
CA ILE A 132 -4.11 5.92 -18.58
C ILE A 132 -5.02 5.17 -17.63
N HIS A 133 -6.31 5.04 -17.95
CA HIS A 133 -7.19 4.08 -17.27
C HIS A 133 -6.75 2.64 -17.48
N VAL A 134 -6.34 2.29 -18.70
CA VAL A 134 -5.83 0.95 -19.04
C VAL A 134 -4.47 0.73 -18.38
N LEU A 135 -3.56 1.70 -18.42
CA LEU A 135 -2.26 1.58 -17.76
C LEU A 135 -2.38 1.55 -16.23
N SER A 136 -3.23 2.39 -15.63
CA SER A 136 -3.46 2.37 -14.18
C SER A 136 -4.10 1.06 -13.75
N LYS A 137 -5.09 0.55 -14.50
CA LYS A 137 -5.67 -0.77 -14.27
C LYS A 137 -4.65 -1.88 -14.46
N LEU A 138 -3.79 -1.81 -15.47
CA LEU A 138 -2.75 -2.79 -15.71
C LEU A 138 -1.75 -2.82 -14.54
N VAL A 139 -1.27 -1.66 -14.11
CA VAL A 139 -0.35 -1.54 -12.96
C VAL A 139 -1.02 -2.01 -11.68
N THR A 140 -2.24 -1.58 -11.41
CA THR A 140 -3.08 -2.06 -10.30
C THR A 140 -3.27 -3.57 -10.34
N TRP A 141 -3.52 -4.14 -11.51
CA TRP A 141 -3.70 -5.57 -11.68
C TRP A 141 -2.40 -6.33 -11.46
N LEU A 142 -1.26 -5.82 -11.93
CA LEU A 142 0.07 -6.41 -11.69
C LEU A 142 0.45 -6.37 -10.21
N ILE A 143 0.21 -5.23 -9.53
CA ILE A 143 0.43 -5.11 -8.08
C ILE A 143 -0.51 -6.05 -7.33
N GLY A 144 -1.79 -6.10 -7.71
CA GLY A 144 -2.77 -7.01 -7.12
C GLY A 144 -2.36 -8.48 -7.29
N LEU A 145 -1.90 -8.88 -8.47
CA LEU A 145 -1.35 -10.21 -8.72
C LEU A 145 -0.14 -10.52 -7.85
N ALA A 146 0.79 -9.58 -7.70
CA ALA A 146 1.96 -9.77 -6.85
C ALA A 146 1.55 -9.97 -5.38
N VAL A 147 0.64 -9.15 -4.86
CA VAL A 147 0.12 -9.27 -3.48
C VAL A 147 -0.63 -10.58 -3.29
N CYS A 148 -1.51 -10.97 -4.22
CA CYS A 148 -2.20 -12.26 -4.19
C CYS A 148 -1.21 -13.43 -4.26
N GLY A 149 -0.17 -13.33 -5.09
CA GLY A 149 0.89 -14.33 -5.18
C GLY A 149 1.63 -14.52 -3.86
N VAL A 150 2.06 -13.42 -3.22
CA VAL A 150 2.69 -13.45 -1.90
C VAL A 150 1.73 -14.05 -0.86
N GLY A 151 0.46 -13.65 -0.87
CA GLY A 151 -0.57 -14.20 0.02
C GLY A 151 -0.77 -15.71 -0.14
N LEU A 152 -0.80 -16.21 -1.38
CA LEU A 152 -0.91 -17.64 -1.68
C LEU A 152 0.32 -18.42 -1.22
N ILE A 153 1.53 -17.86 -1.39
CA ILE A 153 2.77 -18.47 -0.89
C ILE A 153 2.73 -18.56 0.64
N LEU A 154 2.37 -17.47 1.33
CA LEU A 154 2.26 -17.47 2.79
C LEU A 154 1.21 -18.48 3.28
N TYR A 155 0.05 -18.56 2.62
CA TYR A 155 -0.98 -19.53 2.91
C TYR A 155 -0.48 -20.98 2.74
N ALA A 156 0.22 -21.27 1.64
CA ALA A 156 0.80 -22.59 1.40
C ALA A 156 1.85 -22.96 2.46
N VAL A 157 2.71 -22.03 2.86
CA VAL A 157 3.70 -22.25 3.94
C VAL A 157 3.01 -22.60 5.25
N ILE A 158 1.98 -21.84 5.65
CA ILE A 158 1.20 -22.12 6.87
C ILE A 158 0.52 -23.49 6.76
N TYR A 159 -0.08 -23.80 5.61
CA TYR A 159 -0.72 -25.08 5.38
C TYR A 159 0.25 -26.26 5.51
N ILE A 160 1.45 -26.14 4.91
CA ILE A 160 2.51 -27.15 5.01
C ILE A 160 2.97 -27.30 6.47
N MET A 161 3.19 -26.20 7.19
CA MET A 161 3.58 -26.24 8.60
C MET A 161 2.53 -26.98 9.45
N LEU A 162 1.24 -26.67 9.26
CA LEU A 162 0.14 -27.36 9.96
C LEU A 162 0.05 -28.84 9.59
N TRP A 163 0.33 -29.18 8.33
CA TRP A 163 0.39 -30.58 7.88
C TRP A 163 1.55 -31.34 8.53
N LEU A 164 2.75 -30.73 8.59
CA LEU A 164 3.91 -31.30 9.26
C LEU A 164 3.67 -31.51 10.76
N ILE A 165 3.03 -30.57 11.44
CA ILE A 165 2.62 -30.71 12.85
C ILE A 165 1.67 -31.89 13.02
N ARG A 166 0.68 -32.06 12.12
CA ARG A 166 -0.22 -33.22 12.13
C ARG A 166 0.53 -34.53 11.90
N CYS A 167 1.48 -34.57 10.96
CA CYS A 167 2.30 -35.75 10.70
C CYS A 167 3.17 -36.11 11.89
N PHE A 168 3.81 -35.12 12.52
CA PHE A 168 4.60 -35.30 13.73
C PHE A 168 3.75 -35.87 14.87
N TRP A 169 2.55 -35.33 15.10
CA TRP A 169 1.63 -35.84 16.11
C TRP A 169 1.25 -37.31 15.86
N ARG A 170 0.92 -37.66 14.61
CA ARG A 170 0.62 -39.06 14.24
C ARG A 170 1.81 -39.98 14.47
N LEU A 171 3.02 -39.56 14.11
CA LEU A 171 4.23 -40.35 14.33
C LEU A 171 4.49 -40.56 15.83
N CYS A 172 4.35 -39.52 16.65
CA CYS A 172 4.46 -39.61 18.11
C CYS A 172 3.43 -40.60 18.69
N THR A 173 2.17 -40.57 18.22
CA THR A 173 1.14 -41.53 18.67
C THR A 173 1.45 -42.97 18.24
N LEU A 174 2.04 -43.18 17.07
CA LEU A 174 2.46 -44.50 16.57
C LEU A 174 3.66 -45.05 17.35
N CYS A 175 4.66 -44.20 17.65
CA CYS A 175 5.78 -44.59 18.51
C CYS A 175 5.32 -44.92 19.94
N CYS A 176 4.40 -44.13 20.51
CA CYS A 176 3.90 -44.35 21.86
C CYS A 176 3.14 -45.69 21.98
N SER A 177 2.29 -46.01 20.99
CA SER A 177 1.59 -47.29 20.94
C SER A 177 2.55 -48.48 20.76
N SER A 178 3.53 -48.38 19.84
CA SER A 178 4.53 -49.43 19.65
C SER A 178 5.42 -49.67 20.89
N LEU A 179 5.80 -48.61 21.61
CA LEU A 179 6.56 -48.74 22.86
C LEU A 179 5.72 -49.47 23.93
N GLN A 180 4.44 -49.14 24.03
CA GLN A 180 3.51 -49.76 24.97
C GLN A 180 3.33 -51.26 24.67
N ASP A 181 3.21 -51.65 23.39
CA ASP A 181 3.12 -53.05 22.99
C ASP A 181 4.40 -53.85 23.32
N CYS A 182 5.58 -53.25 23.09
CA CYS A 182 6.88 -53.84 23.46
C CYS A 182 7.02 -54.04 24.98
N LEU A 183 6.61 -53.06 25.79
CA LEU A 183 6.65 -53.16 27.26
C LEU A 183 5.73 -54.27 27.76
N VAL A 184 4.53 -54.42 27.20
CA VAL A 184 3.60 -55.49 27.55
C VAL A 184 4.19 -56.86 27.18
N SER A 185 4.79 -57.01 25.99
CA SER A 185 5.43 -58.26 25.56
C SER A 185 6.63 -58.65 26.45
N HIS A 186 7.47 -57.69 26.82
CA HIS A 186 8.60 -57.93 27.71
C HIS A 186 8.14 -58.34 29.12
N ASN A 187 7.16 -57.64 29.69
CA ASN A 187 6.59 -57.97 31.00
C ASN A 187 5.89 -59.35 31.02
N ALA A 188 5.38 -59.81 29.88
CA ALA A 188 4.83 -61.17 29.76
C ALA A 188 5.93 -62.25 29.78
N ARG A 189 7.12 -61.97 29.21
CA ARG A 189 8.25 -62.92 29.19
C ARG A 189 9.02 -63.02 30.50
N VAL A 190 9.11 -61.94 31.27
CA VAL A 190 9.88 -61.89 32.53
C VAL A 190 9.09 -62.44 33.73
N ARG A 191 7.77 -62.64 33.60
CA ARG A 191 6.99 -63.25 34.68
C ARG A 191 7.42 -64.71 34.88
N PRO A 192 7.92 -65.10 36.07
CA PRO A 192 8.22 -66.49 36.35
C PRO A 192 6.92 -67.32 36.28
N PRO A 193 6.99 -68.58 35.83
CA PRO A 193 5.81 -69.44 35.81
C PRO A 193 5.21 -69.51 37.22
N PRO A 194 3.88 -69.49 37.35
CA PRO A 194 3.24 -69.59 38.66
C PRO A 194 3.75 -70.88 39.33
N LEU A 195 4.30 -70.74 40.54
CA LEU A 195 4.68 -71.87 41.38
C LEU A 195 3.42 -72.71 41.59
N GLY A 196 3.33 -73.81 40.84
CA GLY A 196 2.22 -74.74 40.92
C GLY A 196 2.19 -75.35 42.32
N PHE A 197 1.18 -74.99 43.09
CA PHE A 197 0.79 -75.76 44.26
C PHE A 197 0.25 -77.11 43.75
N ARG A 198 1.09 -78.16 43.85
CA ARG A 198 0.62 -79.55 43.83
C ARG A 198 -0.09 -79.81 45.15
N VAL A 199 -1.36 -80.16 45.09
CA VAL A 199 -2.08 -80.92 46.13
C VAL A 199 -2.57 -82.20 45.46
#